data_AF-A0A7C1MIU3-F1
#
_entry.id   AF-A0A7C1MIU3-F1
#
_cell.length_a   1.000
_cell.length_b   1.000
_cell.length_c   1.000
_cell.angle_alpha   90.00
_cell.angle_beta   90.00
_cell.angle_gamma   90.00
#
_symmetry.space_group_name_H-M   'P 1'
#
loop_
_entity.id
_entity.type
_entity.pdbx_description
1 polymer ?
#
loop_
_entity_poly.entity_id
_entity_poly.type
_entity_poly.pdbx_seq_one_letter_code
_entity_poly.pdbx_strand_id
1 'polypeptide(L)'
;MNIWKEIGYKLQSASSHRDDKAGYPRVNNHIHTPWSFSSFSSIDDIIEAAKKENISVLGINDFNTLDGFNEWAEKCYNAGIFPLFNIEMIGLNHNDLEAGRRVNDPNNPGRTYISGKALAYPRILSKDKAARLKHIRDRSNEHVRLMTMKVNELLGELDGNLRIDFDEMLADYTRGMARERHLAGMIRKKTEEKYPDGKKASGIFYRLLGDDFSKIRQGDTAGLDNLIRSKLLKAGGTAFVEEDPEIFIEPAQIRDLILDAGGIPTYPFLADFNDGMYTDFESDREEAASSLTEKGFYSVEFIPARNDYKRFRDYVMFLYDRGFIITFGTEHNSPGIKPLEVRAGGERALDEDLLGINYEGACIMAAHQYLSATEGSGYLDGNGLPRLSEKRKFIESGNKIINIVGSTPGTRGRW
;
A
#
# COMPACT_ATOMS: atom_id res chain seq x y z
N MET A 1 20.16 -5.90 -9.51
CA MET A 1 20.13 -5.38 -10.89
C MET A 1 19.99 -3.85 -10.84
N ASN A 2 20.70 -3.09 -11.68
CA ASN A 2 20.51 -1.64 -11.76
C ASN A 2 19.57 -1.31 -12.94
N ILE A 3 18.25 -1.26 -12.67
CA ILE A 3 17.23 -0.98 -13.71
C ILE A 3 17.46 0.36 -14.41
N TRP A 4 18.00 1.37 -13.73
CA TRP A 4 18.17 2.71 -14.28
C TRP A 4 19.23 2.74 -15.37
N LYS A 5 20.30 1.95 -15.22
CA LYS A 5 21.32 1.79 -16.25
C LYS A 5 20.72 1.19 -17.53
N GLU A 6 19.91 0.15 -17.38
CA GLU A 6 19.25 -0.51 -18.51
C GLU A 6 18.22 0.40 -19.20
N ILE A 7 17.42 1.12 -18.42
CA ILE A 7 16.49 2.14 -18.92
C ILE A 7 17.25 3.23 -19.67
N GLY A 8 18.34 3.74 -19.10
CA GLY A 8 19.17 4.78 -19.73
C GLY A 8 19.76 4.35 -21.08
N TYR A 9 20.27 3.12 -21.19
CA TYR A 9 20.75 2.58 -22.47
C TYR A 9 19.64 2.48 -23.53
N LYS A 10 18.43 2.10 -23.12
CA LYS A 10 17.30 2.04 -24.05
C LYS A 10 16.80 3.42 -24.46
N LEU A 11 16.79 4.40 -23.55
CA LEU A 11 16.44 5.78 -23.88
C LEU A 11 17.41 6.40 -24.90
N GLN A 12 18.70 6.06 -24.82
CA GLN A 12 19.71 6.51 -25.79
C GLN A 12 19.60 5.83 -27.15
N SER A 13 19.17 4.57 -27.20
CA SER A 13 19.07 3.78 -28.43
C SER A 13 17.70 3.87 -29.12
N ALA A 14 16.67 4.37 -28.44
CA ALA A 14 15.36 4.61 -29.02
C ALA A 14 15.43 5.72 -30.08
N SER A 15 15.20 5.36 -31.35
CA SER A 15 14.82 6.33 -32.37
C SER A 15 13.49 6.98 -31.97
N SER A 16 13.25 8.22 -32.39
CA SER A 16 12.07 9.04 -32.06
C SER A 16 10.76 8.53 -32.67
N HIS A 17 10.55 7.22 -32.72
CA HIS A 17 9.31 6.60 -33.18
C HIS A 17 8.28 6.66 -32.06
N ARG A 18 7.28 7.52 -32.28
CA ARG A 18 6.03 7.53 -31.52
C ARG A 18 5.21 6.35 -31.99
N ASP A 19 5.20 5.28 -31.21
CA ASP A 19 4.04 4.39 -31.23
C ASP A 19 2.95 5.10 -30.44
N ASP A 20 2.11 5.86 -31.15
CA ASP A 20 0.88 6.43 -30.60
C ASP A 20 -0.09 5.26 -30.32
N LYS A 21 0.08 4.58 -29.19
CA LYS A 21 -0.96 3.69 -28.68
C LYS A 21 -2.17 4.55 -28.32
N ALA A 22 -3.33 4.20 -28.86
CA ALA A 22 -4.59 4.82 -28.48
C ALA A 22 -4.89 4.49 -27.00
N GLY A 23 -4.88 5.51 -26.14
CA GLY A 23 -5.25 5.43 -24.72
C GLY A 23 -4.07 5.45 -23.73
N TYR A 24 -4.38 5.79 -22.47
CA TYR A 24 -3.40 5.84 -21.39
C TYR A 24 -2.98 4.44 -20.92
N PRO A 25 -1.68 4.18 -20.67
CA PRO A 25 -1.25 2.95 -20.02
C PRO A 25 -1.94 2.75 -18.67
N ARG A 26 -2.29 1.50 -18.35
CA ARG A 26 -2.93 1.15 -17.07
C ARG A 26 -1.92 1.23 -15.93
N VAL A 27 -2.30 1.91 -14.85
CA VAL A 27 -1.47 2.19 -13.67
C VAL A 27 -2.19 1.72 -12.42
N ASN A 28 -1.45 1.02 -11.55
CA ASN A 28 -1.85 0.82 -10.17
C ASN A 28 -0.68 1.16 -9.24
N ASN A 29 -0.77 2.28 -8.52
CA ASN A 29 0.33 2.84 -7.74
C ASN A 29 0.32 2.41 -6.25
N HIS A 30 -0.58 1.51 -5.86
CA HIS A 30 -0.66 1.09 -4.47
C HIS A 30 -1.13 -0.34 -4.39
N ILE A 31 -0.17 -1.24 -4.18
CA ILE A 31 -0.40 -2.62 -3.77
C ILE A 31 0.54 -3.01 -2.65
N HIS A 32 0.13 -3.96 -1.82
CA HIS A 32 1.01 -4.59 -0.84
C HIS A 32 1.51 -5.95 -1.35
N THR A 33 2.70 -6.34 -0.88
CA THR A 33 3.34 -7.62 -1.19
C THR A 33 3.52 -8.43 0.10
N PRO A 34 3.98 -9.70 0.00
CA PRO A 34 4.30 -10.50 1.19
C PRO A 34 5.39 -9.91 2.09
N TRP A 35 6.04 -8.81 1.69
CA TRP A 35 6.99 -8.07 2.53
C TRP A 35 6.33 -7.30 3.67
N SER A 36 5.05 -6.96 3.54
CA SER A 36 4.18 -6.62 4.67
C SER A 36 3.09 -7.68 4.82
N PHE A 37 1.85 -7.41 4.42
CA PHE A 37 0.81 -8.41 4.22
C PHE A 37 0.19 -8.21 2.83
N SER A 38 -0.08 -9.29 2.09
CA SER A 38 -0.72 -9.23 0.78
C SER A 38 -1.80 -10.29 0.63
N SER A 39 -2.78 -10.01 -0.23
CA SER A 39 -3.72 -11.01 -0.76
C SER A 39 -3.04 -12.06 -1.66
N PHE A 40 -1.85 -11.74 -2.19
CA PHE A 40 -1.07 -12.62 -3.04
C PHE A 40 0.01 -13.34 -2.22
N SER A 41 0.32 -14.57 -2.62
CA SER A 41 1.33 -15.39 -1.93
C SER A 41 2.76 -14.98 -2.29
N SER A 42 2.95 -14.37 -3.46
CA SER A 42 4.27 -13.97 -3.98
C SER A 42 4.20 -12.73 -4.87
N ILE A 43 5.34 -12.07 -5.11
CA ILE A 43 5.44 -11.02 -6.12
C ILE A 43 5.22 -11.60 -7.53
N ASP A 44 5.58 -12.86 -7.79
CA ASP A 44 5.32 -13.51 -9.08
C ASP A 44 3.82 -13.57 -9.42
N ASP A 45 2.98 -13.93 -8.44
CA ASP A 45 1.52 -13.97 -8.63
C ASP A 45 0.96 -12.58 -8.98
N ILE A 46 1.49 -11.53 -8.36
CA ILE A 46 1.14 -10.14 -8.66
C ILE A 46 1.51 -9.79 -10.10
N ILE A 47 2.74 -10.12 -10.52
CA ILE A 47 3.21 -9.84 -11.88
C ILE A 47 2.39 -10.62 -12.92
N GLU A 48 2.03 -11.87 -12.64
CA GLU A 48 1.18 -12.65 -13.53
C GLU A 48 -0.21 -12.03 -13.68
N ALA A 49 -0.84 -11.64 -12.56
CA ALA A 49 -2.13 -10.95 -12.58
C ALA A 49 -2.04 -9.61 -13.35
N ALA A 50 -0.98 -8.83 -13.12
CA ALA A 50 -0.78 -7.56 -13.80
C ALA A 50 -0.61 -7.71 -15.32
N LYS A 51 0.10 -8.76 -15.78
CA LYS A 51 0.21 -9.09 -17.21
C LYS A 51 -1.15 -9.45 -17.81
N LYS A 52 -1.93 -10.29 -17.11
CA LYS A 52 -3.29 -10.67 -17.53
C LYS A 52 -4.21 -9.46 -17.67
N GLU A 53 -4.03 -8.47 -16.80
CA GLU A 53 -4.82 -7.23 -16.78
C GLU A 53 -4.19 -6.08 -17.59
N ASN A 54 -3.10 -6.34 -18.32
CA ASN A 54 -2.37 -5.39 -19.17
C ASN A 54 -1.95 -4.10 -18.42
N ILE A 55 -1.47 -4.26 -17.18
CA ILE A 55 -0.98 -3.16 -16.36
C ILE A 55 0.46 -2.84 -16.73
N SER A 56 0.75 -1.55 -16.97
CA SER A 56 2.07 -1.07 -17.43
C SER A 56 2.91 -0.49 -16.31
N VAL A 57 2.28 -0.05 -15.21
CA VAL A 57 2.97 0.55 -14.05
C VAL A 57 2.38 -0.02 -12.77
N LEU A 58 3.24 -0.51 -11.87
CA LEU A 58 2.85 -1.00 -10.55
C LEU A 58 3.65 -0.33 -9.44
N GLY A 59 3.00 0.01 -8.33
CA GLY A 59 3.63 0.57 -7.13
C GLY A 59 3.53 -0.33 -5.90
N ILE A 60 4.66 -0.91 -5.47
CA ILE A 60 4.78 -1.56 -4.16
C ILE A 60 4.63 -0.51 -3.06
N ASN A 61 3.76 -0.72 -2.07
CA ASN A 61 3.47 0.24 -0.99
C ASN A 61 3.41 -0.45 0.39
N ASP A 62 4.35 -1.35 0.65
CA ASP A 62 4.33 -2.15 1.87
C ASP A 62 4.42 -1.31 3.14
N PHE A 63 3.79 -1.78 4.22
CA PHE A 63 3.84 -1.10 5.52
C PHE A 63 5.25 -1.09 6.08
N ASN A 64 5.78 0.09 6.45
CA ASN A 64 7.02 0.30 7.21
C ASN A 64 8.25 -0.53 6.75
N THR A 65 8.34 -0.92 5.47
CA THR A 65 9.46 -1.71 4.95
C THR A 65 9.78 -1.35 3.50
N LEU A 66 11.07 -1.40 3.17
CA LEU A 66 11.62 -1.22 1.82
C LEU A 66 12.26 -2.51 1.30
N ASP A 67 12.16 -3.60 2.06
CA ASP A 67 12.95 -4.82 1.83
C ASP A 67 12.54 -5.56 0.55
N GLY A 68 11.29 -5.36 0.08
CA GLY A 68 10.80 -5.92 -1.18
C GLY A 68 11.32 -5.26 -2.45
N PHE A 69 11.99 -4.09 -2.36
CA PHE A 69 12.32 -3.29 -3.55
C PHE A 69 13.23 -4.01 -4.56
N ASN A 70 14.18 -4.84 -4.10
CA ASN A 70 15.09 -5.54 -5.00
C ASN A 70 14.36 -6.59 -5.85
N GLU A 71 13.55 -7.43 -5.19
CA GLU A 71 12.72 -8.45 -5.86
C GLU A 71 11.69 -7.78 -6.78
N TRP A 72 11.07 -6.70 -6.30
CA TRP A 72 10.11 -5.90 -7.05
C TRP A 72 10.70 -5.31 -8.34
N ALA A 73 11.86 -4.65 -8.23
CA ALA A 73 12.56 -4.06 -9.36
C ALA A 73 12.86 -5.09 -10.46
N GLU A 74 13.35 -6.25 -10.04
CA GLU A 74 13.69 -7.35 -10.96
C GLU A 74 12.49 -7.93 -11.66
N LYS A 75 11.47 -8.33 -10.90
CA LYS A 75 10.31 -9.01 -11.47
C LYS A 75 9.48 -8.05 -12.35
N CYS A 76 9.29 -6.80 -11.94
CA CYS A 76 8.58 -5.81 -12.76
C CYS A 76 9.33 -5.51 -14.06
N TYR A 77 10.61 -5.18 -13.98
CA TYR A 77 11.39 -4.79 -15.15
C TYR A 77 11.48 -5.92 -16.19
N ASN A 78 11.73 -7.16 -15.74
CA ASN A 78 11.75 -8.34 -16.61
C ASN A 78 10.38 -8.66 -17.21
N ALA A 79 9.30 -8.23 -16.56
CA ALA A 79 7.93 -8.36 -17.05
C ALA A 79 7.51 -7.24 -18.02
N GLY A 80 8.35 -6.23 -18.26
CA GLY A 80 7.98 -5.04 -19.04
C GLY A 80 6.99 -4.13 -18.30
N ILE A 81 6.95 -4.20 -16.97
CA ILE A 81 6.13 -3.36 -16.10
C ILE A 81 7.06 -2.34 -15.43
N PHE A 82 6.72 -1.06 -15.47
CA PHE A 82 7.51 -0.05 -14.78
C PHE A 82 7.29 -0.13 -13.26
N PRO A 83 8.35 -0.35 -12.45
CA PRO A 83 8.22 -0.39 -11.00
C PRO A 83 8.25 1.03 -10.40
N LEU A 84 7.18 1.39 -9.68
CA LEU A 84 7.18 2.47 -8.70
C LEU A 84 7.54 1.89 -7.32
N PHE A 85 8.39 2.59 -6.58
CA PHE A 85 8.86 2.18 -5.26
C PHE A 85 8.21 3.08 -4.21
N ASN A 86 7.29 2.52 -3.43
CA ASN A 86 6.53 3.26 -2.45
C ASN A 86 6.60 2.56 -1.07
N ILE A 87 6.11 3.25 -0.04
CA ILE A 87 6.01 2.75 1.33
C ILE A 87 4.75 3.32 1.95
N GLU A 88 4.04 2.54 2.76
CA GLU A 88 2.95 3.05 3.61
C GLU A 88 3.40 3.08 5.06
N MET A 89 3.07 4.16 5.76
CA MET A 89 3.38 4.33 7.18
C MET A 89 2.16 4.83 7.94
N ILE A 90 2.11 4.51 9.22
CA ILE A 90 1.04 4.95 10.13
C ILE A 90 1.70 5.81 11.21
N GLY A 91 1.22 7.05 11.30
CA GLY A 91 1.58 7.98 12.36
C GLY A 91 0.41 8.27 13.28
N LEU A 92 0.71 8.97 14.35
CA LEU A 92 -0.26 9.49 15.30
C LEU A 92 0.07 10.95 15.55
N ASN A 93 -0.91 11.83 15.34
CA ASN A 93 -0.80 13.22 15.75
C ASN A 93 -1.47 13.39 17.11
N HIS A 94 -0.70 13.80 18.12
CA HIS A 94 -1.21 13.90 19.49
C HIS A 94 -2.27 14.98 19.64
N ASN A 95 -2.14 16.13 18.96
CA ASN A 95 -3.14 17.19 19.04
C ASN A 95 -4.49 16.74 18.45
N ASP A 96 -4.47 16.04 17.32
CA ASP A 96 -5.69 15.50 16.71
C ASP A 96 -6.29 14.37 17.56
N LEU A 97 -5.46 13.54 18.21
CA LEU A 97 -5.92 12.54 19.17
C LEU A 97 -6.63 13.18 20.37
N GLU A 98 -6.01 14.18 21.01
CA GLU A 98 -6.57 14.91 22.15
C GLU A 98 -7.87 15.64 21.77
N ALA A 99 -7.94 16.17 20.56
CA ALA A 99 -9.13 16.82 20.01
C ALA A 99 -10.22 15.84 19.51
N GLY A 100 -9.96 14.52 19.51
CA GLY A 100 -10.87 13.52 18.96
C GLY A 100 -11.07 13.64 17.44
N ARG A 101 -10.17 14.32 16.72
CA ARG A 101 -10.24 14.58 15.27
C ARG A 101 -9.78 13.35 14.49
N ARG A 102 -10.63 12.84 13.59
CA ARG A 102 -10.26 11.79 12.63
C ARG A 102 -9.62 12.43 11.40
N VAL A 103 -8.52 11.84 10.94
CA VAL A 103 -7.72 12.37 9.83
C VAL A 103 -7.98 11.60 8.54
N ASN A 104 -7.32 10.46 8.31
CA ASN A 104 -7.66 9.52 7.22
C ASN A 104 -7.83 8.08 7.72
N ASP A 105 -7.88 7.91 9.05
CA ASP A 105 -8.47 6.73 9.68
C ASP A 105 -9.86 7.11 10.22
N PRO A 106 -10.94 6.43 9.79
CA PRO A 106 -12.30 6.80 10.22
C PRO A 106 -12.65 6.33 11.63
N ASN A 107 -11.83 5.46 12.23
CA ASN A 107 -12.10 4.82 13.52
C ASN A 107 -11.19 5.32 14.65
N ASN A 108 -10.00 5.84 14.32
CA ASN A 108 -8.97 6.17 15.29
C ASN A 108 -8.59 7.66 15.20
N PRO A 109 -9.04 8.52 16.13
CA PRO A 109 -8.62 9.92 16.19
C PRO A 109 -7.09 10.07 16.22
N GLY A 110 -6.58 11.11 15.55
CA GLY A 110 -5.16 11.40 15.39
C GLY A 110 -4.36 10.43 14.52
N ARG A 111 -4.86 9.22 14.26
CA ARG A 111 -4.17 8.24 13.41
C ARG A 111 -4.16 8.72 11.97
N THR A 112 -2.96 8.77 11.40
CA THR A 112 -2.74 9.29 10.05
C THR A 112 -1.90 8.31 9.24
N TYR A 113 -2.48 7.80 8.17
CA TYR A 113 -1.77 7.05 7.14
C TYR A 113 -1.04 8.03 6.23
N ILE A 114 0.21 7.72 5.90
CA ILE A 114 1.02 8.50 4.97
C ILE A 114 1.76 7.53 4.07
N SER A 115 1.69 7.77 2.77
CA SER A 115 2.50 7.05 1.80
C SER A 115 3.70 7.89 1.39
N GLY A 116 4.85 7.24 1.24
CA GLY A 116 5.95 7.77 0.46
C GLY A 116 5.86 7.18 -0.94
N LYS A 117 5.79 8.02 -1.96
CA LYS A 117 5.77 7.57 -3.36
C LYS A 117 7.10 7.83 -4.03
N ALA A 118 7.46 7.03 -5.03
CA ALA A 118 8.61 7.28 -5.88
C ALA A 118 9.95 7.36 -5.14
N LEU A 119 10.13 6.56 -4.08
CA LEU A 119 11.37 6.47 -3.29
C LEU A 119 12.56 6.06 -4.16
N ALA A 120 13.76 6.43 -3.71
CA ALA A 120 14.97 6.07 -4.41
C ALA A 120 15.17 4.55 -4.46
N TYR A 121 15.67 4.08 -5.60
CA TYR A 121 16.14 2.72 -5.79
C TYR A 121 17.54 2.74 -6.44
N PRO A 122 18.54 1.95 -5.99
CA PRO A 122 18.58 1.23 -4.72
C PRO A 122 18.24 2.17 -3.54
N ARG A 123 17.64 1.60 -2.48
CA ARG A 123 17.14 2.41 -1.36
C ARG A 123 18.25 3.29 -0.79
N ILE A 124 17.94 4.56 -0.56
CA ILE A 124 18.76 5.47 0.23
C ILE A 124 17.98 5.78 1.49
N LEU A 125 18.68 5.85 2.62
CA LEU A 125 18.12 6.29 3.89
C LEU A 125 19.28 6.63 4.81
N SER A 126 19.24 7.77 5.47
CA SER A 126 20.22 8.12 6.50
C SER A 126 20.19 7.08 7.63
N LYS A 127 21.31 6.95 8.35
CA LYS A 127 21.42 5.97 9.45
C LYS A 127 20.34 6.18 10.51
N ASP A 128 20.03 7.43 10.84
CA ASP A 128 19.04 7.78 11.87
C ASP A 128 17.62 7.43 11.43
N LYS A 129 17.24 7.75 10.19
CA LYS A 129 15.92 7.39 9.66
C LYS A 129 15.78 5.89 9.44
N ALA A 130 16.86 5.19 9.05
CA ALA A 130 16.89 3.73 8.96
C ALA A 130 16.71 3.06 10.33
N ALA A 131 17.38 3.57 11.37
CA ALA A 131 17.19 3.11 12.73
C ALA A 131 15.76 3.34 13.22
N ARG A 132 15.17 4.51 12.91
CA ARG A 132 13.78 4.83 13.25
C ARG A 132 12.78 3.90 12.53
N LEU A 133 12.95 3.67 11.24
CA LEU A 133 12.10 2.74 10.47
C LEU A 133 12.18 1.31 11.05
N LYS A 134 13.39 0.85 11.36
CA LYS A 134 13.59 -0.46 12.01
C LYS A 134 12.88 -0.51 13.35
N HIS A 135 13.01 0.54 14.17
CA HIS A 135 12.35 0.60 15.47
C HIS A 135 10.82 0.51 15.35
N ILE A 136 10.21 1.24 14.41
CA ILE A 136 8.77 1.16 14.13
C ILE A 136 8.36 -0.27 13.77
N ARG A 137 9.13 -0.94 12.89
CA ARG A 137 8.88 -2.33 12.53
C ARG A 137 8.98 -3.28 13.71
N ASP A 138 10.03 -3.15 14.53
CA ASP A 138 10.25 -3.99 15.70
C ASP A 138 9.08 -3.84 16.70
N ARG A 139 8.60 -2.61 16.93
CA ARG A 139 7.45 -2.35 17.80
C ARG A 139 6.13 -2.87 17.23
N SER A 140 5.92 -2.75 15.91
CA SER A 140 4.76 -3.37 15.24
C SER A 140 4.76 -4.89 15.37
N ASN A 141 5.94 -5.54 15.30
CA ASN A 141 6.05 -6.99 15.50
C ASN A 141 5.78 -7.37 16.95
N GLU A 142 6.31 -6.60 17.91
CA GLU A 142 6.08 -6.85 19.34
C GLU A 142 4.60 -6.73 19.71
N HIS A 143 3.88 -5.77 19.14
CA HIS A 143 2.43 -5.65 19.33
C HIS A 143 1.68 -6.91 18.89
N VAL A 144 2.02 -7.48 17.74
CA VAL A 144 1.42 -8.75 17.27
C VAL A 144 1.87 -9.94 18.13
N ARG A 145 3.09 -9.91 18.69
CA ARG A 145 3.56 -10.93 19.65
C ARG A 145 2.69 -10.91 20.92
N LEU A 146 2.36 -9.74 21.46
CA LEU A 146 1.47 -9.60 22.61
C LEU A 146 0.06 -10.12 22.31
N MET A 147 -0.49 -9.82 21.13
CA MET A 147 -1.77 -10.42 20.68
C MET A 147 -1.67 -11.95 20.58
N THR A 148 -0.54 -12.47 20.09
CA THR A 148 -0.31 -13.91 19.97
C THR A 148 -0.29 -14.60 21.34
N MET A 149 0.23 -13.94 22.38
CA MET A 149 0.16 -14.46 23.75
C MET A 149 -1.28 -14.61 24.24
N LYS A 150 -2.12 -13.57 24.07
CA LYS A 150 -3.55 -13.65 24.42
C LYS A 150 -4.29 -14.71 23.61
N VAL A 151 -4.00 -14.82 22.32
CA VAL A 151 -4.57 -15.89 21.47
C VAL A 151 -4.19 -17.27 22.02
N ASN A 152 -2.94 -17.47 22.43
CA ASN A 152 -2.50 -18.76 22.98
C ASN A 152 -3.14 -19.11 24.33
N GLU A 153 -3.47 -18.12 25.16
CA GLU A 153 -4.28 -18.34 26.38
C GLU A 153 -5.65 -18.90 26.00
N LEU A 154 -6.34 -18.26 25.05
CA LEU A 154 -7.66 -18.70 24.56
C LEU A 154 -7.61 -20.09 23.91
N LEU A 155 -6.61 -20.34 23.05
CA LEU A 155 -6.47 -21.64 22.40
C LEU A 155 -6.14 -22.75 23.41
N GLY A 156 -5.35 -22.44 24.45
CA GLY A 156 -4.99 -23.38 25.51
C GLY A 156 -6.19 -23.86 26.34
N GLU A 157 -7.17 -22.99 26.59
CA GLU A 157 -8.43 -23.37 27.25
C GLU A 157 -9.27 -24.34 26.41
N LEU A 158 -9.17 -24.26 25.08
CA LEU A 158 -9.89 -25.11 24.14
C LEU A 158 -9.16 -26.43 23.86
N ASP A 159 -7.83 -26.39 23.73
CA ASP A 159 -6.94 -27.53 23.59
C ASP A 159 -5.50 -27.14 23.96
N GLY A 160 -4.98 -27.67 25.07
CA GLY A 160 -3.64 -27.34 25.59
C GLY A 160 -2.46 -27.68 24.67
N ASN A 161 -2.68 -28.43 23.59
CA ASN A 161 -1.65 -28.72 22.58
C ASN A 161 -1.80 -27.82 21.34
N LEU A 162 -2.75 -26.89 21.29
CA LEU A 162 -2.94 -25.98 20.14
C LEU A 162 -2.32 -24.63 20.50
N ARG A 163 -1.26 -24.27 19.78
CA ARG A 163 -0.49 -23.07 20.05
C ARG A 163 0.03 -22.49 18.74
N ILE A 164 0.09 -21.16 18.70
CA ILE A 164 0.76 -20.40 17.65
C ILE A 164 2.12 -19.99 18.17
N ASP A 165 3.16 -20.38 17.45
CA ASP A 165 4.51 -19.88 17.65
C ASP A 165 4.68 -18.59 16.82
N PHE A 166 4.93 -17.48 17.51
CA PHE A 166 5.12 -16.18 16.86
C PHE A 166 6.40 -16.14 16.04
N ASP A 167 7.47 -16.76 16.52
CA ASP A 167 8.77 -16.75 15.85
C ASP A 167 8.73 -17.62 14.59
N GLU A 168 8.04 -18.77 14.65
CA GLU A 168 7.70 -19.56 13.46
C GLU A 168 6.87 -18.75 12.47
N MET A 169 5.79 -18.09 12.93
CA MET A 169 4.96 -17.24 12.07
C MET A 169 5.79 -16.16 11.37
N LEU A 170 6.62 -15.44 12.12
CA LEU A 170 7.43 -14.35 11.59
C LEU A 170 8.45 -14.84 10.55
N ALA A 171 9.09 -15.98 10.79
CA ALA A 171 10.12 -16.53 9.91
C ALA A 171 9.54 -17.18 8.63
N ASP A 172 8.48 -17.97 8.77
CA ASP A 172 8.03 -18.88 7.71
C ASP A 172 6.80 -18.37 6.96
N TYR A 173 6.00 -17.49 7.57
CA TYR A 173 4.71 -17.02 7.05
C TYR A 173 4.66 -15.51 6.82
N THR A 174 5.76 -14.82 7.10
CA THR A 174 5.94 -13.41 6.75
C THR A 174 7.34 -13.22 6.16
N ARG A 175 7.70 -11.99 5.81
CA ARG A 175 9.08 -11.63 5.46
C ARG A 175 9.73 -10.75 6.52
N GLY A 176 9.49 -11.06 7.80
CA GLY A 176 10.00 -10.28 8.94
C GLY A 176 9.06 -9.15 9.38
N MET A 177 7.82 -9.14 8.91
CA MET A 177 6.80 -8.20 9.33
C MET A 177 5.46 -8.88 9.60
N ALA A 178 5.13 -9.02 10.88
CA ALA A 178 3.85 -9.55 11.33
C ALA A 178 2.78 -8.44 11.36
N ARG A 179 1.54 -8.85 11.12
CA ARG A 179 0.32 -8.03 11.19
C ARG A 179 -0.78 -8.91 11.77
N GLU A 180 -1.83 -8.30 12.32
CA GLU A 180 -3.01 -9.03 12.82
C GLU A 180 -3.57 -10.02 11.78
N ARG A 181 -3.50 -9.67 10.49
CA ARG A 181 -3.96 -10.54 9.39
C ARG A 181 -3.15 -11.83 9.27
N HIS A 182 -1.85 -11.80 9.53
CA HIS A 182 -1.03 -13.02 9.59
C HIS A 182 -1.43 -13.89 10.78
N LEU A 183 -1.63 -13.27 11.96
CA LEU A 183 -2.05 -14.00 13.16
C LEU A 183 -3.42 -14.67 12.95
N ALA A 184 -4.38 -13.97 12.33
CA ALA A 184 -5.67 -14.55 11.98
C ALA A 184 -5.55 -15.76 11.04
N GLY A 185 -4.75 -15.64 9.97
CA GLY A 185 -4.46 -16.75 9.06
C GLY A 185 -3.77 -17.92 9.76
N MET A 186 -2.87 -17.65 10.71
CA MET A 186 -2.19 -18.68 11.50
C MET A 186 -3.12 -19.40 12.48
N ILE A 187 -4.07 -18.69 13.11
CA ILE A 187 -5.12 -19.31 13.93
C ILE A 187 -5.89 -20.33 13.10
N ARG A 188 -6.36 -19.93 11.91
CA ARG A 188 -7.08 -20.84 11.00
C ARG A 188 -6.21 -22.03 10.63
N LYS A 189 -5.04 -21.75 10.03
CA LYS A 189 -4.14 -22.76 9.48
C LYS A 189 -3.72 -23.80 10.53
N LYS A 190 -3.23 -23.39 11.70
CA LYS A 190 -2.79 -24.32 12.76
C LYS A 190 -3.95 -25.16 13.30
N THR A 191 -5.15 -24.59 13.37
CA THR A 191 -6.35 -25.33 13.81
C THR A 191 -6.77 -26.37 12.78
N GLU A 192 -6.80 -26.01 11.49
CA GLU A 192 -7.16 -26.91 10.38
C GLU A 192 -6.12 -28.02 10.19
N GLU A 193 -4.83 -27.71 10.27
CA GLU A 193 -3.74 -28.70 10.15
C GLU A 193 -3.77 -29.73 11.28
N LYS A 194 -4.12 -29.30 12.49
CA LYS A 194 -4.22 -30.20 13.64
C LYS A 194 -5.47 -31.09 13.62
N TYR A 195 -6.57 -30.61 13.05
CA TYR A 195 -7.82 -31.36 12.94
C TYR A 195 -8.30 -31.42 11.48
N PRO A 196 -7.63 -32.23 10.64
CA PRO A 196 -7.93 -32.32 9.22
C PRO A 196 -9.31 -32.94 8.93
N ASP A 197 -9.93 -33.61 9.92
CA ASP A 197 -11.30 -34.12 9.84
C ASP A 197 -12.38 -33.01 9.92
N GLY A 198 -11.97 -31.78 10.23
CA GLY A 198 -12.79 -30.57 10.29
C GLY A 198 -13.75 -30.49 11.48
N LYS A 199 -14.12 -31.61 12.12
CA LYS A 199 -15.13 -31.63 13.20
C LYS A 199 -14.65 -30.86 14.43
N LYS A 200 -13.44 -31.16 14.90
CA LYS A 200 -12.88 -30.49 16.08
C LYS A 200 -12.48 -29.05 15.77
N ALA A 201 -11.94 -28.78 14.57
CA ALA A 201 -11.67 -27.41 14.11
C ALA A 201 -12.94 -26.54 14.11
N SER A 202 -14.05 -27.04 13.56
CA SER A 202 -15.34 -26.31 13.55
C SER A 202 -15.83 -25.99 14.96
N GLY A 203 -15.69 -26.93 15.90
CA GLY A 203 -16.05 -26.72 17.30
C GLY A 203 -15.16 -25.70 18.03
N ILE A 204 -13.88 -25.58 17.63
CA ILE A 204 -12.97 -24.54 18.14
C ILE A 204 -13.36 -23.18 17.56
N PHE A 205 -13.56 -23.08 16.24
CA PHE A 205 -13.97 -21.82 15.61
C PHE A 205 -15.32 -21.32 16.13
N TYR A 206 -16.30 -22.21 16.32
CA TYR A 206 -17.58 -21.82 16.92
C TYR A 206 -17.41 -21.26 18.35
N ARG A 207 -16.52 -21.83 19.16
CA ARG A 207 -16.23 -21.31 20.50
C ARG A 207 -15.48 -19.97 20.49
N LEU A 208 -14.60 -19.75 19.51
CA LEU A 208 -13.86 -18.49 19.37
C LEU A 208 -14.74 -17.36 18.78
N LEU A 209 -15.62 -17.68 17.84
CA LEU A 209 -16.27 -16.70 16.96
C LEU A 209 -17.78 -16.61 17.18
N GLY A 210 -18.37 -17.56 17.91
CA GLY A 210 -19.81 -17.66 18.14
C GLY A 210 -20.62 -17.96 16.88
N ASP A 211 -21.89 -17.55 16.90
CA ASP A 211 -22.86 -17.80 15.82
C ASP A 211 -22.47 -17.17 14.48
N ASP A 212 -21.61 -16.17 14.47
CA ASP A 212 -21.12 -15.57 13.21
C ASP A 212 -20.27 -16.57 12.40
N PHE A 213 -19.66 -17.57 13.04
CA PHE A 213 -18.97 -18.65 12.32
C PHE A 213 -19.92 -19.42 11.40
N SER A 214 -21.18 -19.60 11.80
CA SER A 214 -22.18 -20.32 10.99
C SER A 214 -22.54 -19.60 9.69
N LYS A 215 -22.16 -18.33 9.54
CA LYS A 215 -22.33 -17.55 8.29
C LYS A 215 -21.18 -17.76 7.30
N ILE A 216 -20.05 -18.31 7.76
CA ILE A 216 -18.88 -18.58 6.90
C ILE A 216 -19.16 -19.82 6.06
N ARG A 217 -19.02 -19.66 4.73
CA ARG A 217 -19.21 -20.77 3.80
C ARG A 217 -18.05 -21.76 3.90
N GLN A 218 -18.34 -23.03 3.68
CA GLN A 218 -17.29 -24.05 3.61
C GLN A 218 -16.27 -23.68 2.52
N GLY A 219 -14.98 -23.66 2.89
CA GLY A 219 -13.89 -23.29 1.99
C GLY A 219 -13.64 -21.78 1.86
N ASP A 220 -14.42 -20.92 2.52
CA ASP A 220 -14.19 -19.47 2.55
C ASP A 220 -13.10 -19.09 3.56
N THR A 221 -11.85 -19.37 3.20
CA THR A 221 -10.67 -19.09 4.04
C THR A 221 -10.49 -17.60 4.30
N ALA A 222 -10.71 -16.76 3.29
CA ALA A 222 -10.61 -15.31 3.42
C ALA A 222 -11.70 -14.75 4.35
N GLY A 223 -12.94 -15.24 4.24
CA GLY A 223 -14.03 -14.90 5.16
C GLY A 223 -13.72 -15.32 6.59
N LEU A 224 -13.20 -16.54 6.80
CA LEU A 224 -12.81 -17.03 8.12
C LEU A 224 -11.67 -16.21 8.73
N ASP A 225 -10.60 -15.92 7.99
CA ASP A 225 -9.47 -15.11 8.46
C ASP A 225 -9.93 -13.69 8.83
N ASN A 226 -10.81 -13.09 8.03
CA ASN A 226 -11.40 -11.79 8.34
C ASN A 226 -12.29 -11.83 9.59
N LEU A 227 -13.10 -12.87 9.76
CA LEU A 227 -13.96 -13.04 10.93
C LEU A 227 -13.10 -13.20 12.20
N ILE A 228 -12.09 -14.08 12.17
CA ILE A 228 -11.12 -14.27 13.27
C ILE A 228 -10.52 -12.93 13.68
N ARG A 229 -9.99 -12.17 12.71
CA ARG A 229 -9.40 -10.86 12.98
C ARG A 229 -10.41 -9.90 13.62
N SER A 230 -11.61 -9.80 13.07
CA SER A 230 -12.62 -8.85 13.55
C SER A 230 -13.15 -9.18 14.95
N LYS A 231 -13.26 -10.47 15.29
CA LYS A 231 -13.82 -10.93 16.58
C LYS A 231 -12.79 -11.02 17.69
N LEU A 232 -11.56 -11.40 17.38
CA LEU A 232 -10.54 -11.67 18.39
C LEU A 232 -9.51 -10.53 18.50
N LEU A 233 -9.08 -9.98 17.37
CA LEU A 233 -7.86 -9.17 17.28
C LEU A 233 -8.10 -7.66 17.15
N LYS A 234 -9.36 -7.23 17.02
CA LYS A 234 -9.76 -5.82 16.94
C LYS A 234 -10.39 -5.32 18.24
N ALA A 235 -10.49 -4.00 18.40
CA ALA A 235 -11.05 -3.38 19.60
C ALA A 235 -12.37 -4.05 20.01
N GLY A 236 -12.47 -4.42 21.29
CA GLY A 236 -13.58 -5.21 21.84
C GLY A 236 -13.40 -6.74 21.77
N GLY A 237 -12.42 -7.23 21.02
CA GLY A 237 -12.05 -8.65 20.95
C GLY A 237 -11.21 -9.11 22.14
N THR A 238 -11.33 -10.38 22.52
CA THR A 238 -10.69 -10.95 23.71
C THR A 238 -9.16 -10.99 23.64
N ALA A 239 -8.60 -11.07 22.43
CA ALA A 239 -7.16 -11.06 22.19
C ALA A 239 -6.64 -9.69 21.69
N PHE A 240 -7.48 -8.66 21.73
CA PHE A 240 -7.06 -7.31 21.38
C PHE A 240 -6.02 -6.78 22.37
N VAL A 241 -5.03 -6.09 21.83
CA VAL A 241 -4.02 -5.35 22.59
C VAL A 241 -4.07 -3.93 22.06
N GLU A 242 -4.30 -2.97 22.95
CA GLU A 242 -4.26 -1.55 22.60
C GLU A 242 -2.83 -1.17 22.21
N GLU A 243 -2.68 -0.40 21.13
CA GLU A 243 -1.38 0.14 20.73
C GLU A 243 -1.01 1.28 21.67
N ASP A 244 0.24 1.29 22.15
CA ASP A 244 0.75 2.38 22.98
C ASP A 244 1.00 3.64 22.09
N PRO A 245 0.29 4.76 22.33
CA PRO A 245 0.42 5.99 21.56
C PRO A 245 1.86 6.49 21.42
N GLU A 246 2.68 6.31 22.45
CA GLU A 246 4.08 6.77 22.51
C GLU A 246 5.00 6.04 21.52
N ILE A 247 4.55 4.89 20.99
CA ILE A 247 5.28 4.13 19.98
C ILE A 247 5.15 4.78 18.59
N PHE A 248 4.05 5.49 18.35
CA PHE A 248 3.79 6.07 17.04
C PHE A 248 4.76 7.21 16.73
N ILE A 249 4.97 7.40 15.43
CA ILE A 249 5.77 8.49 14.89
C ILE A 249 4.83 9.61 14.45
N GLU A 250 5.21 10.86 14.69
CA GLU A 250 4.43 12.01 14.25
C GLU A 250 4.40 12.11 12.71
N PRO A 251 3.27 12.52 12.08
CA PRO A 251 3.17 12.65 10.63
C PRO A 251 4.28 13.49 9.98
N ALA A 252 4.72 14.56 10.64
CA ALA A 252 5.84 15.37 10.14
C ALA A 252 7.16 14.59 10.09
N GLN A 253 7.41 13.73 11.08
CA GLN A 253 8.62 12.90 11.10
C GLN A 253 8.57 11.79 10.03
N ILE A 254 7.38 11.27 9.71
CA ILE A 254 7.18 10.38 8.56
C ILE A 254 7.49 11.10 7.25
N ARG A 255 6.98 12.33 7.07
CA ARG A 255 7.29 13.17 5.91
C ARG A 255 8.81 13.32 5.72
N ASP A 256 9.52 13.67 6.79
CA ASP A 256 10.98 13.82 6.74
C ASP A 256 11.71 12.53 6.40
N LEU A 257 11.20 11.39 6.88
CA LEU A 257 11.74 10.07 6.54
C LEU A 257 11.56 9.78 5.04
N ILE A 258 10.39 10.10 4.48
CA ILE A 258 10.11 9.90 3.05
C ILE A 258 11.02 10.79 2.20
N LEU A 259 11.22 12.05 2.58
CA LEU A 259 12.13 12.96 1.88
C LEU A 259 13.59 12.47 1.94
N ASP A 260 14.04 12.00 3.10
CA ASP A 260 15.37 11.40 3.27
C ASP A 260 15.54 10.11 2.46
N ALA A 261 14.45 9.38 2.21
CA ALA A 261 14.41 8.23 1.30
C ALA A 261 14.37 8.61 -0.19
N GLY A 262 14.43 9.91 -0.50
CA GLY A 262 14.31 10.44 -1.86
C GLY A 262 12.93 10.23 -2.47
N GLY A 263 11.88 10.15 -1.65
CA GLY A 263 10.50 9.97 -2.09
C GLY A 263 9.67 11.25 -1.98
N ILE A 264 8.43 11.16 -2.47
CA ILE A 264 7.41 12.19 -2.46
C ILE A 264 6.38 11.88 -1.35
N PRO A 265 6.33 12.69 -0.27
CA PRO A 265 5.30 12.57 0.75
C PRO A 265 3.91 12.71 0.13
N THR A 266 3.08 11.70 0.35
CA THR A 266 1.77 11.54 -0.31
C THR A 266 0.71 11.24 0.74
N TYR A 267 -0.37 12.03 0.73
CA TYR A 267 -1.50 11.82 1.63
C TYR A 267 -2.54 10.89 0.98
N PRO A 268 -2.80 9.70 1.57
CA PRO A 268 -3.93 8.87 1.15
C PRO A 268 -5.23 9.46 1.66
N PHE A 269 -6.09 9.88 0.73
CA PHE A 269 -7.45 10.28 1.05
C PHE A 269 -8.31 9.03 1.26
N LEU A 270 -9.08 9.05 2.34
CA LEU A 270 -10.17 8.11 2.52
C LEU A 270 -11.36 8.53 1.63
N ALA A 271 -11.61 9.83 1.59
CA ALA A 271 -12.71 10.54 0.95
C ALA A 271 -14.08 10.02 1.42
N ASP A 272 -14.92 9.58 0.48
CA ASP A 272 -16.25 9.06 0.76
C ASP A 272 -16.16 7.64 1.35
N PHE A 273 -15.98 7.54 2.67
CA PHE A 273 -16.17 6.27 3.37
C PHE A 273 -17.62 6.11 3.76
N ASN A 274 -18.23 4.95 3.48
CA ASN A 274 -19.60 4.65 3.89
C ASN A 274 -20.70 5.60 3.34
N ASP A 275 -20.62 5.97 2.05
CA ASP A 275 -21.68 6.66 1.30
C ASP A 275 -22.13 8.01 1.89
N GLY A 276 -21.27 9.00 1.73
CA GLY A 276 -21.44 10.40 2.08
C GLY A 276 -20.70 10.83 3.34
N MET A 277 -19.97 9.94 4.02
CA MET A 277 -19.21 10.31 5.22
C MET A 277 -17.76 10.64 4.89
N TYR A 278 -17.28 11.70 5.53
CA TYR A 278 -15.90 12.16 5.48
C TYR A 278 -15.35 12.25 6.90
N THR A 279 -14.03 12.22 7.03
CA THR A 279 -13.39 12.42 8.32
C THR A 279 -13.47 13.90 8.67
N ASP A 280 -13.19 14.22 9.94
CA ASP A 280 -13.24 15.61 10.38
C ASP A 280 -12.21 16.47 9.61
N PHE A 281 -11.06 15.90 9.26
CA PHE A 281 -10.07 16.57 8.39
C PHE A 281 -10.52 16.71 6.94
N GLU A 282 -11.10 15.67 6.33
CA GLU A 282 -11.39 15.66 4.89
C GLU A 282 -12.77 16.25 4.53
N SER A 283 -13.62 16.54 5.53
CA SER A 283 -14.97 17.07 5.31
C SER A 283 -15.00 18.45 4.66
N ASP A 284 -14.01 19.30 4.94
CA ASP A 284 -13.77 20.55 4.22
C ASP A 284 -12.55 20.38 3.30
N ARG A 285 -12.82 20.16 2.01
CA ARG A 285 -11.77 19.93 1.02
C ARG A 285 -10.85 21.14 0.79
N GLU A 286 -11.31 22.36 1.02
CA GLU A 286 -10.48 23.58 0.88
C GLU A 286 -9.53 23.71 2.05
N GLU A 287 -10.02 23.49 3.28
CA GLU A 287 -9.17 23.43 4.47
C GLU A 287 -8.17 22.27 4.37
N ALA A 288 -8.62 21.09 3.96
CA ALA A 288 -7.76 19.92 3.79
C ALA A 288 -6.63 20.19 2.79
N ALA A 289 -6.95 20.71 1.59
CA ALA A 289 -5.95 21.01 0.57
C ALA A 289 -4.95 22.09 1.01
N SER A 290 -5.43 23.15 1.67
CA SER A 290 -4.58 24.20 2.24
C SER A 290 -3.66 23.63 3.33
N SER A 291 -4.21 22.87 4.28
CA SER A 291 -3.45 22.26 5.38
C SER A 291 -2.40 21.27 4.89
N LEU A 292 -2.73 20.45 3.89
CA LEU A 292 -1.77 19.54 3.26
C LEU A 292 -0.61 20.31 2.63
N THR A 293 -0.92 21.38 1.88
CA THR A 293 0.09 22.24 1.24
C THR A 293 1.01 22.89 2.28
N GLU A 294 0.45 23.45 3.35
CA GLU A 294 1.21 24.04 4.46
C GLU A 294 2.12 23.02 5.16
N LYS A 295 1.65 21.78 5.30
CA LYS A 295 2.41 20.65 5.85
C LYS A 295 3.40 20.04 4.85
N GLY A 296 3.48 20.57 3.62
CA GLY A 296 4.41 20.14 2.59
C GLY A 296 4.02 18.83 1.90
N PHE A 297 2.72 18.54 1.81
CA PHE A 297 2.16 17.46 1.00
C PHE A 297 1.56 18.05 -0.28
N TYR A 298 2.16 17.70 -1.42
CA TYR A 298 1.72 18.13 -2.77
C TYR A 298 1.32 16.94 -3.65
N SER A 299 1.25 15.75 -3.05
CA SER A 299 0.88 14.50 -3.68
C SER A 299 -0.20 13.85 -2.83
N VAL A 300 -1.18 13.25 -3.50
CA VAL A 300 -2.30 12.56 -2.87
C VAL A 300 -2.54 11.23 -3.57
N GLU A 301 -3.12 10.29 -2.86
CA GLU A 301 -3.58 9.04 -3.44
C GLU A 301 -4.99 8.66 -3.00
N PHE A 302 -5.63 7.81 -3.80
CA PHE A 302 -6.97 7.28 -3.53
C PHE A 302 -7.02 5.77 -3.78
N ILE A 303 -7.95 5.11 -3.09
CA ILE A 303 -8.40 3.75 -3.37
C ILE A 303 -9.83 3.83 -3.92
N PRO A 304 -10.01 4.08 -5.24
CA PRO A 304 -11.28 4.59 -5.76
C PRO A 304 -12.44 3.61 -5.62
N ALA A 305 -12.15 2.30 -5.59
CA ALA A 305 -13.17 1.26 -5.45
C ALA A 305 -13.98 1.37 -4.13
N ARG A 306 -13.46 2.10 -3.13
CA ARG A 306 -14.12 2.32 -1.83
C ARG A 306 -15.10 3.50 -1.81
N ASN A 307 -15.11 4.31 -2.86
CA ASN A 307 -15.80 5.60 -2.89
C ASN A 307 -16.98 5.59 -3.85
N ASP A 308 -18.00 6.42 -3.62
CA ASP A 308 -18.95 6.78 -4.69
C ASP A 308 -18.20 7.42 -5.86
N TYR A 309 -18.52 6.99 -7.08
CA TYR A 309 -17.82 7.44 -8.28
C TYR A 309 -17.92 8.96 -8.49
N LYS A 310 -19.10 9.56 -8.29
CA LYS A 310 -19.30 10.99 -8.57
C LYS A 310 -18.57 11.84 -7.55
N ARG A 311 -18.69 11.50 -6.26
CA ARG A 311 -17.98 12.21 -5.19
C ARG A 311 -16.47 12.08 -5.32
N PHE A 312 -15.98 10.87 -5.58
CA PHE A 312 -14.57 10.61 -5.86
C PHE A 312 -14.05 11.47 -7.02
N ARG A 313 -14.75 11.45 -8.17
CA ARG A 313 -14.33 12.19 -9.34
C ARG A 313 -14.29 13.70 -9.07
N ASP A 314 -15.31 14.25 -8.43
CA ASP A 314 -15.35 15.67 -8.06
C ASP A 314 -14.17 16.07 -7.16
N TYR A 315 -13.84 15.23 -6.17
CA TYR A 315 -12.70 15.45 -5.27
C TYR A 315 -11.36 15.39 -6.00
N VAL A 316 -11.19 14.43 -6.92
CA VAL A 316 -9.99 14.30 -7.76
C VAL A 316 -9.80 15.54 -8.63
N MET A 317 -10.84 15.99 -9.34
CA MET A 317 -10.75 17.16 -10.21
C MET A 317 -10.39 18.42 -9.39
N PHE A 318 -11.02 18.59 -8.22
CA PHE A 318 -10.75 19.69 -7.31
C PHE A 318 -9.27 19.79 -6.88
N LEU A 319 -8.65 18.66 -6.53
CA LEU A 319 -7.23 18.61 -6.15
C LEU A 319 -6.31 18.73 -7.36
N TYR A 320 -6.70 18.16 -8.50
CA TYR A 320 -5.92 18.22 -9.73
C TYR A 320 -5.77 19.67 -10.22
N ASP A 321 -6.86 20.44 -10.20
CA ASP A 321 -6.89 21.86 -10.55
C ASP A 321 -6.01 22.72 -9.62
N ARG A 322 -5.77 22.27 -8.39
CA ARG A 322 -4.84 22.89 -7.42
C ARG A 322 -3.39 22.44 -7.58
N GLY A 323 -3.11 21.61 -8.56
CA GLY A 323 -1.75 21.23 -8.95
C GLY A 323 -1.20 20.00 -8.24
N PHE A 324 -1.98 19.33 -7.39
CA PHE A 324 -1.55 18.09 -6.73
C PHE A 324 -1.15 17.02 -7.74
N ILE A 325 -0.17 16.20 -7.37
CA ILE A 325 0.06 14.89 -8.00
C ILE A 325 -1.02 13.96 -7.47
N ILE A 326 -1.74 13.27 -8.35
CA ILE A 326 -2.79 12.33 -7.96
C ILE A 326 -2.45 10.96 -8.50
N THR A 327 -2.55 9.94 -7.65
CA THR A 327 -2.40 8.54 -8.09
C THR A 327 -3.45 7.64 -7.45
N PHE A 328 -3.73 6.52 -8.10
CA PHE A 328 -4.71 5.55 -7.62
C PHE A 328 -4.08 4.18 -7.40
N GLY A 329 -4.65 3.41 -6.49
CA GLY A 329 -4.37 1.99 -6.39
C GLY A 329 -5.48 1.20 -5.72
N THR A 330 -5.14 -0.01 -5.30
CA THR A 330 -6.11 -1.05 -4.89
C THR A 330 -5.79 -1.64 -3.52
N GLU A 331 -4.62 -1.33 -2.97
CA GLU A 331 -4.11 -1.72 -1.64
C GLU A 331 -3.80 -3.23 -1.54
N HIS A 332 -4.68 -4.15 -1.92
CA HIS A 332 -4.44 -5.62 -1.85
C HIS A 332 -3.91 -6.12 -0.49
N ASN A 333 -4.19 -5.40 0.58
CA ASN A 333 -3.68 -5.73 1.91
C ASN A 333 -4.63 -6.64 2.71
N SER A 334 -5.67 -7.23 2.12
CA SER A 334 -6.68 -8.06 2.82
C SER A 334 -6.75 -9.46 2.23
N PRO A 335 -7.13 -10.51 2.99
CA PRO A 335 -7.38 -11.82 2.42
C PRO A 335 -8.41 -11.79 1.28
N GLY A 336 -8.19 -12.63 0.27
CA GLY A 336 -9.03 -12.73 -0.93
C GLY A 336 -8.43 -11.97 -2.12
N ILE A 337 -8.39 -12.62 -3.28
CA ILE A 337 -7.81 -12.04 -4.50
C ILE A 337 -8.84 -11.12 -5.14
N LYS A 338 -8.46 -9.86 -5.35
CA LYS A 338 -9.20 -8.85 -6.10
C LYS A 338 -8.42 -8.47 -7.37
N PRO A 339 -9.08 -7.96 -8.43
CA PRO A 339 -8.38 -7.45 -9.60
C PRO A 339 -7.35 -6.37 -9.24
N LEU A 340 -6.26 -6.29 -10.01
CA LEU A 340 -5.25 -5.23 -9.88
C LEU A 340 -5.65 -3.96 -10.65
N GLU A 341 -6.56 -4.06 -11.61
CA GLU A 341 -7.09 -2.94 -12.37
C GLU A 341 -7.80 -1.97 -11.41
N VAL A 342 -7.36 -0.72 -11.44
CA VAL A 342 -8.00 0.33 -10.66
C VAL A 342 -9.40 0.59 -11.22
N ARG A 343 -10.40 0.42 -10.35
CA ARG A 343 -11.81 0.71 -10.58
C ARG A 343 -12.32 1.65 -9.50
N ALA A 344 -13.44 2.33 -9.76
CA ALA A 344 -14.09 3.26 -8.84
C ALA A 344 -15.53 2.80 -8.53
N GLY A 345 -16.09 3.17 -7.37
CA GLY A 345 -17.46 2.76 -7.01
C GLY A 345 -17.67 1.26 -7.01
N GLY A 346 -16.74 0.51 -6.42
CA GLY A 346 -16.62 -0.93 -6.57
C GLY A 346 -15.99 -1.33 -7.90
N GLU A 347 -16.82 -1.55 -8.93
CA GLU A 347 -16.41 -2.24 -10.16
C GLU A 347 -16.42 -1.34 -11.41
N ARG A 348 -16.73 -0.04 -11.29
CA ARG A 348 -16.83 0.84 -12.47
C ARG A 348 -15.45 1.20 -13.01
N ALA A 349 -15.28 1.10 -14.33
CA ALA A 349 -14.07 1.57 -15.00
C ALA A 349 -13.88 3.08 -14.83
N LEU A 350 -12.62 3.52 -14.76
CA LEU A 350 -12.26 4.93 -14.79
C LEU A 350 -12.59 5.54 -16.17
N ASP A 351 -12.96 6.83 -16.20
CA ASP A 351 -13.11 7.56 -17.46
C ASP A 351 -11.75 8.05 -17.99
N GLU A 352 -11.73 8.65 -19.18
CA GLU A 352 -10.49 9.10 -19.82
C GLU A 352 -9.74 10.14 -18.99
N ASP A 353 -10.46 11.07 -18.33
CA ASP A 353 -9.86 12.09 -17.47
C ASP A 353 -9.15 11.45 -16.27
N LEU A 354 -9.83 10.54 -15.57
CA LEU A 354 -9.27 9.84 -14.41
C LEU A 354 -8.09 8.93 -14.80
N LEU A 355 -8.17 8.26 -15.95
CA LEU A 355 -7.05 7.49 -16.50
C LEU A 355 -5.85 8.39 -16.81
N GLY A 356 -6.09 9.54 -17.43
CA GLY A 356 -5.07 10.54 -17.74
C GLY A 356 -4.41 11.09 -16.49
N ILE A 357 -5.19 11.52 -15.50
CA ILE A 357 -4.69 12.07 -14.23
C ILE A 357 -3.82 11.05 -13.49
N ASN A 358 -4.26 9.80 -13.38
CA ASN A 358 -3.48 8.73 -12.74
C ASN A 358 -2.17 8.45 -13.50
N TYR A 359 -2.24 8.44 -14.83
CA TYR A 359 -1.06 8.20 -15.67
C TYR A 359 -0.05 9.36 -15.59
N GLU A 360 -0.51 10.61 -15.58
CA GLU A 360 0.35 11.78 -15.37
C GLU A 360 1.06 11.72 -14.02
N GLY A 361 0.35 11.33 -12.96
CA GLY A 361 0.94 11.11 -11.63
C GLY A 361 2.06 10.07 -11.68
N ALA A 362 1.81 8.92 -12.32
CA ALA A 362 2.82 7.89 -12.53
C ALA A 362 4.01 8.37 -13.37
N CYS A 363 3.79 9.20 -14.39
CA CYS A 363 4.87 9.78 -15.20
C CYS A 363 5.78 10.68 -14.35
N ILE A 364 5.20 11.56 -13.54
CA ILE A 364 5.97 12.44 -12.65
C ILE A 364 6.81 11.60 -11.69
N MET A 365 6.23 10.55 -11.10
CA MET A 365 6.93 9.63 -10.20
C MET A 365 8.05 8.85 -10.89
N ALA A 366 7.80 8.34 -12.09
CA ALA A 366 8.80 7.63 -12.89
C ALA A 366 10.00 8.53 -13.25
N ALA A 367 9.72 9.76 -13.70
CA ALA A 367 10.74 10.75 -13.98
C ALA A 367 11.51 11.17 -12.71
N HIS A 368 10.80 11.36 -11.59
CA HIS A 368 11.42 11.65 -10.30
C HIS A 368 12.43 10.56 -9.92
N GLN A 369 12.02 9.28 -9.90
CA GLN A 369 12.91 8.17 -9.53
C GLN A 369 14.13 8.07 -10.45
N TYR A 370 13.90 8.16 -11.77
CA TYR A 370 14.97 8.04 -12.76
C TYR A 370 16.00 9.18 -12.60
N LEU A 371 15.54 10.44 -12.62
CA LEU A 371 16.42 11.61 -12.54
C LEU A 371 17.10 11.72 -11.18
N SER A 372 16.42 11.40 -10.07
CA SER A 372 17.05 11.29 -8.76
C SER A 372 18.19 10.26 -8.77
N ALA A 373 18.00 9.11 -9.42
CA ALA A 373 19.01 8.05 -9.49
C ALA A 373 20.17 8.36 -10.46
N THR A 374 19.94 9.08 -11.55
CA THR A 374 20.95 9.32 -12.60
C THR A 374 21.60 10.70 -12.55
N GLU A 375 20.90 11.70 -12.03
CA GLU A 375 21.31 13.11 -12.03
C GLU A 375 21.36 13.72 -10.62
N GLY A 376 20.86 13.01 -9.61
CA GLY A 376 20.89 13.45 -8.21
C GLY A 376 19.79 14.44 -7.81
N SER A 377 18.86 14.75 -8.70
CA SER A 377 17.68 15.58 -8.41
C SER A 377 16.49 15.15 -9.26
N GLY A 378 15.32 15.05 -8.64
CA GLY A 378 14.06 14.75 -9.29
C GLY A 378 13.08 15.94 -9.26
N TYR A 379 11.78 15.60 -9.18
CA TYR A 379 10.68 16.56 -9.16
C TYR A 379 10.64 17.47 -7.92
N LEU A 380 11.27 17.05 -6.83
CA LEU A 380 11.37 17.86 -5.61
C LEU A 380 12.67 18.66 -5.60
N ASP A 381 12.64 19.85 -5.00
CA ASP A 381 13.82 20.64 -4.67
C ASP A 381 14.46 20.20 -3.34
N GLY A 382 15.54 20.86 -2.92
CA GLY A 382 16.25 20.53 -1.68
C GLY A 382 15.45 20.74 -0.39
N ASN A 383 14.30 21.43 -0.45
CA ASN A 383 13.38 21.61 0.68
C ASN A 383 12.19 20.64 0.62
N GLY A 384 12.15 19.76 -0.38
CA GLY A 384 11.04 18.83 -0.60
C GLY A 384 9.82 19.49 -1.27
N LEU A 385 9.99 20.66 -1.88
CA LEU A 385 8.91 21.34 -2.62
C LEU A 385 8.91 20.91 -4.09
N PRO A 386 7.73 20.75 -4.73
CA PRO A 386 7.63 20.36 -6.13
C PRO A 386 8.08 21.46 -7.09
N ARG A 387 8.74 21.07 -8.18
CA ARG A 387 9.08 21.94 -9.31
C ARG A 387 7.85 22.17 -10.20
N LEU A 388 6.87 22.92 -9.70
CA LEU A 388 5.55 23.09 -10.35
C LEU A 388 5.63 23.60 -11.79
N SER A 389 6.53 24.55 -12.07
CA SER A 389 6.74 25.11 -13.42
C SER A 389 7.29 24.09 -14.42
N GLU A 390 7.84 22.97 -13.94
CA GLU A 390 8.42 21.90 -14.74
C GLU A 390 7.50 20.67 -14.86
N LYS A 391 6.29 20.69 -14.26
CA LYS A 391 5.35 19.56 -14.23
C LYS A 391 5.19 18.88 -15.61
N ARG A 392 4.98 19.66 -16.67
CA ARG A 392 4.84 19.13 -18.04
C ARG A 392 6.09 18.39 -18.53
N LYS A 393 7.29 18.90 -18.24
CA LYS A 393 8.55 18.24 -18.61
C LYS A 393 8.71 16.89 -17.91
N PHE A 394 8.31 16.82 -16.63
CA PHE A 394 8.31 15.57 -15.88
C PHE A 394 7.29 14.55 -16.42
N ILE A 395 6.10 14.99 -16.82
CA ILE A 395 5.11 14.13 -17.48
C ILE A 395 5.68 13.57 -18.80
N GLU A 396 6.24 14.43 -19.66
CA GLU A 396 6.81 14.01 -20.94
C GLU A 396 7.99 13.04 -20.79
N SER A 397 8.90 13.32 -19.85
CA SER A 397 10.03 12.44 -19.54
C SER A 397 9.56 11.10 -18.96
N GLY A 398 8.62 11.14 -18.02
CA GLY A 398 8.03 9.96 -17.40
C GLY A 398 7.35 9.04 -18.40
N ASN A 399 6.57 9.61 -19.33
CA ASN A 399 5.95 8.87 -20.41
C ASN A 399 6.98 8.11 -21.25
N LYS A 400 8.10 8.75 -21.62
CA LYS A 400 9.20 8.08 -22.36
C LYS A 400 9.80 6.92 -21.55
N ILE A 401 10.06 7.15 -20.26
CA ILE A 401 10.63 6.17 -19.34
C ILE A 401 9.70 4.96 -19.15
N ILE A 402 8.40 5.18 -18.98
CA ILE A 402 7.43 4.09 -18.81
C ILE A 402 7.33 3.26 -20.10
N ASN A 403 7.22 3.93 -21.26
CA ASN A 403 7.06 3.24 -22.54
C ASN A 403 8.30 2.44 -22.95
N ILE A 404 9.52 2.89 -22.60
CA ILE A 404 10.73 2.14 -22.91
C ILE A 404 10.83 0.83 -22.10
N VAL A 405 10.32 0.81 -20.86
CA VAL A 405 10.21 -0.42 -20.06
C VAL A 405 9.16 -1.35 -20.65
N GLY A 406 7.98 -0.83 -21.02
CA GLY A 406 6.93 -1.60 -21.70
C GLY A 406 7.32 -2.18 -23.06
N SER A 407 8.37 -1.64 -23.68
CA SER A 407 8.93 -2.13 -24.95
C SER A 407 10.03 -3.18 -24.77
N THR A 408 10.35 -3.57 -23.54
CA THR A 408 11.35 -4.60 -23.25
C THR A 408 10.92 -5.94 -23.86
N PRO A 409 11.76 -6.57 -24.72
CA PRO A 409 11.48 -7.91 -25.24
C PRO A 409 11.61 -8.94 -24.11
N GLY A 410 10.51 -9.18 -23.40
CA GLY A 410 10.35 -10.22 -22.40
C GLY A 410 9.03 -10.94 -22.66
N THR A 411 9.05 -11.90 -23.59
CA THR A 411 7.94 -12.83 -23.87
C THR A 411 6.56 -12.17 -23.98
N ARG A 412 6.32 -11.34 -25.01
CA ARG A 412 5.01 -11.43 -25.66
C ARG A 412 4.92 -12.87 -26.13
N GLY A 413 4.10 -13.67 -25.47
CA GLY A 413 3.94 -15.08 -25.77
C GLY A 413 3.82 -15.24 -27.28
N ARG A 414 4.62 -16.15 -27.83
CA ARG A 414 4.16 -16.90 -28.99
C ARG A 414 2.85 -17.55 -28.52
N TRP A 415 1.74 -16.96 -28.90
CA TRP A 415 0.44 -17.62 -28.95
C TRP A 415 0.25 -18.07 -30.39
#